data_AF-A0A850HP51-F1
#
_entry.id   AF-A0A850HP51-F1
#
_cell.length_a   1.000
_cell.length_b   1.000
_cell.length_c   1.000
_cell.angle_alpha   90.00
_cell.angle_beta   90.00
_cell.angle_gamma   90.00
#
_symmetry.space_group_name_H-M   'P 1'
#
loop_
_entity.id
_entity.type
_entity.pdbx_description
1 polymer ?
#
loop_
_entity_poly.entity_id
_entity_poly.type
_entity_poly.pdbx_seq_one_letter_code
_entity_poly.pdbx_strand_id
1 'polypeptide(L)'
;MTPARFDLAIAEACRIAQVPYEEFVATVMAGGYPCLPGVVPGSPRRFDETDLVALYIYGRLLAFGFGALRAGEYACRAHAGLSAEPRAQSISIALTSDGGKRVVIEQDLQRSAAAMPPERIHFDIAAIRRQLQPSAARSTAEPA
;
A
#
# COMPACT_ATOMS: atom_id res chain seq x y z
N MET A 1 -10.85 -3.33 -19.42
CA MET A 1 -10.49 -4.34 -18.39
C MET A 1 -10.85 -3.76 -17.05
N THR A 2 -11.89 -4.29 -16.42
CA THR A 2 -12.33 -3.92 -15.08
C THR A 2 -11.28 -4.41 -14.09
N PRO A 3 -10.72 -3.58 -13.18
CA PRO A 3 -9.81 -4.08 -12.15
C PRO A 3 -10.54 -5.15 -11.34
N ALA A 4 -9.84 -6.24 -11.01
CA ALA A 4 -10.40 -7.27 -10.14
C ALA A 4 -10.87 -6.59 -8.86
N ARG A 5 -12.16 -6.70 -8.53
CA ARG A 5 -12.71 -6.14 -7.31
C ARG A 5 -12.25 -7.02 -6.15
N PHE A 6 -11.25 -6.55 -5.42
CA PHE A 6 -10.95 -7.08 -4.10
C PHE A 6 -11.99 -6.51 -3.14
N ASP A 7 -12.55 -7.37 -2.31
CA ASP A 7 -13.46 -7.00 -1.24
C ASP A 7 -13.07 -7.83 -0.01
N LEU A 8 -12.10 -7.33 0.75
CA LEU A 8 -11.50 -8.06 1.85
C LEU A 8 -11.75 -7.39 3.20
N ALA A 9 -12.04 -8.20 4.22
CA ALA A 9 -12.03 -7.75 5.60
C ALA A 9 -10.60 -7.40 6.05
N ILE A 10 -10.46 -6.50 7.02
CA ILE A 10 -9.16 -5.99 7.50
C ILE A 10 -8.17 -7.09 7.92
N ALA A 11 -8.63 -8.14 8.61
CA ALA A 11 -7.76 -9.24 9.06
C ALA A 11 -7.17 -10.01 7.87
N GLU A 12 -7.99 -10.25 6.86
CA GLU A 12 -7.58 -10.94 5.64
C GLU A 12 -6.65 -10.07 4.78
N ALA A 13 -6.95 -8.78 4.68
CA ALA A 13 -6.07 -7.81 4.04
C ALA A 13 -4.68 -7.79 4.70
N CYS A 14 -4.62 -7.76 6.04
CA CYS A 14 -3.37 -7.82 6.79
C CYS A 14 -2.61 -9.13 6.53
N ARG A 15 -3.31 -10.27 6.54
CA ARG A 15 -2.72 -11.59 6.25
C ARG A 15 -2.08 -11.63 4.86
N ILE A 16 -2.82 -11.19 3.83
CA ILE A 16 -2.34 -11.16 2.44
C ILE A 16 -1.15 -10.20 2.29
N ALA A 17 -1.21 -9.04 2.95
CA ALA A 17 -0.14 -8.05 2.94
C ALA A 17 1.04 -8.40 3.85
N GLN A 18 0.97 -9.52 4.60
CA GLN A 18 1.97 -9.95 5.58
C GLN A 18 2.24 -8.91 6.67
N VAL A 19 1.17 -8.26 7.14
CA VAL A 19 1.19 -7.26 8.20
C VAL A 19 0.62 -7.88 9.48
N PRO A 20 1.28 -7.73 10.65
CA PRO A 20 0.72 -8.15 11.93
C PRO A 20 -0.57 -7.36 12.23
N TYR A 21 -1.69 -8.07 12.32
CA TYR A 21 -3.02 -7.45 12.45
C TYR A 21 -3.13 -6.52 13.68
N GLU A 22 -2.67 -6.99 14.85
CA GLU A 22 -2.77 -6.24 16.10
C GLU A 22 -1.95 -4.94 16.07
N GLU A 23 -0.73 -5.01 15.55
CA GLU A 23 0.15 -3.83 15.40
C GLU A 23 -0.41 -2.82 14.40
N PHE A 24 -1.03 -3.31 13.32
CA PHE A 24 -1.70 -2.46 12.35
C PHE A 24 -2.90 -1.74 12.97
N VAL A 25 -3.76 -2.45 13.71
CA VAL A 25 -4.89 -1.84 14.42
C VAL A 25 -4.41 -0.79 15.42
N ALA A 26 -3.35 -1.08 16.19
CA ALA A 26 -2.76 -0.10 17.10
C ALA A 26 -2.27 1.16 16.36
N THR A 27 -1.60 0.98 15.21
CA THR A 27 -1.14 2.09 14.37
C THR A 27 -2.30 2.92 13.82
N VAL A 28 -3.38 2.27 13.37
CA VAL A 28 -4.61 2.92 12.91
C VAL A 28 -5.23 3.77 14.02
N MET A 29 -5.37 3.20 15.23
CA MET A 29 -5.94 3.90 16.39
C MET A 29 -5.08 5.09 16.81
N ALA A 30 -3.77 5.01 16.62
CA ALA A 30 -2.84 6.13 16.81
C ALA A 30 -2.86 7.17 15.66
N GLY A 31 -3.70 6.99 14.63
CA GLY A 31 -3.80 7.89 13.48
C GLY A 31 -2.66 7.74 12.46
N GLY A 32 -1.84 6.71 12.57
CA GLY A 32 -0.66 6.50 11.73
C GLY A 32 -0.95 5.98 10.31
N TYR A 33 -2.19 5.59 10.02
CA TYR A 33 -2.61 5.06 8.72
C TYR A 33 -3.89 5.74 8.22
N PRO A 34 -3.81 6.99 7.74
CA PRO A 34 -4.99 7.82 7.41
C PRO A 34 -5.74 7.39 6.13
N CYS A 35 -5.13 6.57 5.28
CA CYS A 35 -5.75 6.02 4.06
C CYS A 35 -6.58 4.76 4.34
N LEU A 36 -7.00 4.54 5.59
CA LEU A 36 -7.82 3.39 5.93
C LEU A 36 -9.20 3.49 5.23
N PRO A 37 -9.67 2.46 4.50
CA PRO A 37 -10.83 2.58 3.61
C PRO A 37 -12.11 2.87 4.40
N GLY A 38 -12.96 3.80 4.01
CA GLY A 38 -14.15 4.17 4.79
C GLY A 38 -15.09 2.99 5.11
N VAL A 39 -15.96 3.19 6.10
CA VAL A 39 -17.03 2.23 6.46
C VAL A 39 -18.40 2.86 6.26
N VAL A 40 -19.33 2.08 5.71
CA VAL A 40 -20.75 2.43 5.72
C VAL A 40 -21.34 1.95 7.06
N PRO A 41 -22.18 2.74 7.74
CA PRO A 41 -22.85 2.29 8.97
C PRO A 41 -23.58 0.96 8.76
N GLY A 42 -23.33 0.00 9.64
CA GLY A 42 -23.92 -1.34 9.56
C GLY A 42 -23.18 -2.33 8.65
N SER A 43 -22.10 -1.90 7.99
CA SER A 43 -21.29 -2.76 7.10
C SER A 43 -19.84 -2.90 7.58
N PRO A 44 -19.21 -4.07 7.38
CA PRO A 44 -17.79 -4.23 7.67
C PRO A 44 -16.93 -3.39 6.70
N ARG A 45 -15.76 -2.95 7.17
CA ARG A 45 -14.75 -2.29 6.33
C ARG A 45 -14.22 -3.25 5.28
N ARG A 46 -14.16 -2.79 4.03
CA ARG A 46 -13.68 -3.58 2.90
C ARG A 46 -12.47 -2.90 2.25
N PHE A 47 -11.50 -3.71 1.87
CA PHE A 47 -10.25 -3.29 1.21
C PHE A 47 -10.29 -3.67 -0.27
N ASP A 48 -9.99 -2.71 -1.13
CA ASP A 48 -9.85 -2.90 -2.57
C ASP A 48 -8.39 -3.20 -2.99
N GLU A 49 -8.12 -3.28 -4.31
CA GLU A 49 -6.77 -3.56 -4.81
C GLU A 49 -5.76 -2.49 -4.37
N THR A 50 -6.13 -1.23 -4.42
CA THR A 50 -5.25 -0.10 -4.11
C THR A 50 -4.95 -0.08 -2.62
N ASP A 51 -5.97 -0.35 -1.79
CA ASP A 51 -5.82 -0.49 -0.35
C ASP A 51 -4.86 -1.63 0.01
N LEU A 52 -4.95 -2.77 -0.68
CA LEU A 52 -4.05 -3.90 -0.47
C LEU A 52 -2.62 -3.61 -0.89
N VAL A 53 -2.43 -2.93 -2.02
CA VAL A 53 -1.09 -2.51 -2.47
C VAL A 53 -0.48 -1.54 -1.45
N ALA A 54 -1.25 -0.57 -0.95
CA ALA A 54 -0.79 0.35 0.09
C ALA A 54 -0.42 -0.38 1.39
N LEU A 55 -1.26 -1.33 1.82
CA LEU A 55 -1.00 -2.13 3.02
C LEU A 55 0.23 -3.03 2.86
N TYR A 56 0.44 -3.58 1.65
CA TYR A 56 1.67 -4.32 1.33
C TYR A 56 2.91 -3.41 1.42
N ILE A 57 2.85 -2.22 0.84
CA ILE A 57 3.95 -1.23 0.93
C ILE A 57 4.25 -0.90 2.39
N TYR A 58 3.22 -0.71 3.23
CA TYR A 58 3.37 -0.52 4.67
C TYR A 58 4.15 -1.66 5.33
N GLY A 59 3.74 -2.92 5.11
CA GLY A 59 4.42 -4.09 5.65
C GLY A 59 5.88 -4.19 5.21
N ARG A 60 6.17 -3.87 3.95
CA ARG A 60 7.55 -3.82 3.44
C ARG A 60 8.39 -2.73 4.10
N LEU A 61 7.81 -1.56 4.34
CA LEU A 61 8.51 -0.47 5.02
C LEU A 61 8.81 -0.83 6.48
N LEU A 62 7.90 -1.50 7.19
CA LEU A 62 8.19 -2.05 8.52
C LEU A 62 9.36 -3.04 8.47
N ALA A 63 9.36 -3.96 7.50
CA ALA A 63 10.45 -4.93 7.32
C ALA A 63 11.80 -4.27 6.98
N PHE A 64 11.79 -3.08 6.36
CA PHE A 64 12.98 -2.25 6.15
C PHE A 64 13.38 -1.41 7.38
N GLY A 65 12.71 -1.59 8.52
CA GLY A 65 13.03 -0.92 9.78
C GLY A 65 12.40 0.47 9.96
N PHE A 66 11.42 0.85 9.14
CA PHE A 66 10.70 2.11 9.34
C PHE A 66 9.75 1.99 10.53
N GLY A 67 9.68 3.01 11.38
CA GLY A 67 8.67 3.09 12.42
C GLY A 67 7.25 3.18 11.86
N ALA A 68 6.27 2.60 12.57
CA ALA A 68 4.91 2.39 12.08
C ALA A 68 4.20 3.67 11.58
N LEU A 69 4.28 4.78 12.31
CA LEU A 69 3.67 6.05 11.89
C LEU A 69 4.23 6.53 10.53
N ARG A 70 5.55 6.40 10.38
CA ARG A 70 6.26 6.84 9.17
C ARG A 70 5.98 5.91 7.98
N ALA A 71 5.94 4.60 8.23
CA ALA A 71 5.56 3.62 7.23
C ALA A 71 4.12 3.87 6.75
N GLY A 72 3.19 4.16 7.66
CA GLY A 72 1.79 4.42 7.33
C GLY A 72 1.60 5.72 6.54
N GLU A 73 2.28 6.80 6.91
CA GLU A 73 2.27 8.03 6.11
C GLU A 73 2.72 7.79 4.66
N TYR A 74 3.79 7.01 4.46
CA TYR A 74 4.32 6.71 3.14
C TYR A 74 3.45 5.77 2.32
N ALA A 75 2.92 4.73 2.94
CA ALA A 75 1.93 3.87 2.33
C ALA A 75 0.71 4.67 1.87
N CYS A 76 0.23 5.62 2.67
CA CYS A 76 -0.92 6.44 2.32
C CYS A 76 -0.63 7.50 1.24
N ARG A 77 0.59 8.00 1.14
CA ARG A 77 1.02 8.82 0.00
C ARG A 77 1.09 7.98 -1.28
N ALA A 78 1.61 6.75 -1.19
CA ALA A 78 1.59 5.82 -2.33
C ALA A 78 0.16 5.48 -2.73
N HIS A 79 -0.74 5.22 -1.78
CA HIS A 79 -2.17 5.03 -2.01
C HIS A 79 -2.76 6.19 -2.80
N ALA A 80 -2.62 7.44 -2.31
CA ALA A 80 -3.12 8.63 -3.00
C ALA A 80 -2.58 8.74 -4.43
N GLY A 81 -1.31 8.39 -4.62
CA GLY A 81 -0.69 8.32 -5.94
C GLY A 81 -1.31 7.29 -6.88
N LEU A 82 -1.53 6.07 -6.38
CA LEU A 82 -2.19 4.99 -7.15
C LEU A 82 -3.66 5.28 -7.41
N SER A 83 -4.37 5.93 -6.49
CA SER A 83 -5.75 6.35 -6.70
C SER A 83 -5.84 7.41 -7.80
N ALA A 84 -4.91 8.37 -7.83
CA ALA A 84 -4.85 9.38 -8.88
C ALA A 84 -4.44 8.78 -10.23
N GLU A 85 -3.60 7.75 -10.22
CA GLU A 85 -3.07 7.13 -11.42
C GLU A 85 -3.06 5.59 -11.32
N PRO A 86 -4.22 4.95 -11.57
CA PRO A 86 -4.39 3.51 -11.36
C PRO A 86 -3.51 2.63 -12.25
N ARG A 87 -3.00 3.14 -13.37
CA ARG A 87 -2.17 2.37 -14.32
C ARG A 87 -0.69 2.41 -13.97
N ALA A 88 -0.31 3.05 -12.85
CA ALA A 88 1.07 3.11 -12.40
C ALA A 88 1.68 1.70 -12.33
N GLN A 89 2.79 1.54 -13.04
CA GLN A 89 3.56 0.30 -13.04
C GLN A 89 4.54 0.27 -11.88
N SER A 90 4.95 1.44 -11.37
CA SER A 90 5.88 1.54 -10.26
C SER A 90 5.70 2.79 -9.40
N ILE A 91 6.12 2.70 -8.15
CA ILE A 91 6.25 3.82 -7.22
C ILE A 91 7.62 3.74 -6.55
N SER A 92 8.28 4.88 -6.43
CA SER A 92 9.54 5.04 -5.73
C SER A 92 9.38 5.99 -4.56
N ILE A 93 9.86 5.58 -3.39
CA ILE A 93 9.90 6.42 -2.19
C ILE A 93 11.32 6.93 -2.04
N ALA A 94 11.53 8.21 -2.31
CA ALA A 94 12.82 8.86 -2.18
C ALA A 94 13.12 9.19 -0.72
N LEU A 95 14.22 8.66 -0.21
CA LEU A 95 14.77 9.00 1.08
C LEU A 95 15.69 10.22 0.88
N THR A 96 15.35 11.35 1.47
CA THR A 96 16.22 12.53 1.45
C THR A 96 17.04 12.59 2.73
N SER A 97 18.25 13.14 2.62
CA SER A 97 19.21 13.30 3.71
C SER A 97 18.64 14.14 4.87
N ASP A 98 17.75 15.10 4.55
CA ASP A 98 17.15 16.03 5.51
C ASP A 98 15.89 15.46 6.20
N GLY A 99 15.61 14.17 6.03
CA GLY A 99 14.46 13.50 6.63
C GLY A 99 13.11 13.78 5.95
N GLY A 100 13.04 14.75 5.03
CA GLY A 100 11.85 15.09 4.24
C GLY A 100 11.68 14.19 3.01
N LYS A 101 11.06 13.02 3.16
CA LYS A 101 10.98 12.00 2.11
C LYS A 101 9.84 12.30 1.11
N ARG A 102 10.12 12.17 -0.19
CA ARG A 102 9.17 12.44 -1.29
C ARG A 102 8.73 11.12 -1.92
N VAL A 103 7.44 10.90 -2.06
CA VAL A 103 6.92 9.79 -2.88
C VAL A 103 6.92 10.24 -4.34
N VAL A 104 7.51 9.45 -5.22
CA VAL A 104 7.62 9.69 -6.65
C VAL A 104 6.93 8.54 -7.35
N ILE A 105 5.85 8.84 -8.07
CA ILE A 105 5.15 7.84 -8.88
C ILE A 105 5.88 7.76 -10.20
N GLU A 106 6.47 6.61 -10.50
CA GLU A 106 7.27 6.39 -11.70
C GLU A 106 6.36 5.81 -12.79
N GLN A 107 5.66 6.73 -13.46
CA GLN A 107 5.15 6.50 -14.83
C GLN A 107 5.97 7.26 -15.89
N ASP A 108 6.87 8.15 -15.46
CA ASP A 108 7.39 9.24 -16.30
C ASP A 108 8.93 9.33 -16.22
N LEU A 109 9.62 8.18 -16.34
CA LEU A 109 11.09 8.10 -16.32
C LEU A 109 11.75 8.76 -17.55
N GLN A 110 10.99 9.43 -18.43
CA GLN A 110 11.56 10.41 -19.34
C GLN A 110 11.99 11.71 -18.66
N ARG A 111 11.58 12.01 -17.41
CA ARG A 111 12.03 13.22 -16.70
C ARG A 111 13.28 12.98 -15.86
N SER A 112 14.41 13.00 -16.56
CA SER A 112 15.78 13.35 -16.14
C SER A 112 16.32 12.74 -14.82
N ALA A 113 17.24 11.80 -14.98
CA ALA A 113 18.08 11.22 -13.93
C ALA A 113 18.97 12.24 -13.16
N ALA A 114 19.02 13.50 -13.59
CA ALA A 114 19.97 14.50 -13.09
C ALA A 114 19.64 15.12 -11.73
N ALA A 115 18.47 14.84 -11.14
CA ALA A 115 18.06 15.39 -9.84
C ALA A 115 17.50 14.31 -8.88
N MET A 116 17.96 13.06 -9.01
CA MET A 116 17.46 11.97 -8.20
C MET A 116 18.23 11.84 -6.86
N PRO A 117 17.52 11.76 -5.72
CA PRO A 117 18.16 11.48 -4.43
C PRO A 117 18.80 10.09 -4.43
N PRO A 118 19.94 9.92 -3.75
CA PRO A 118 20.79 8.74 -3.87
C PRO A 118 20.16 7.46 -3.30
N GLU A 119 19.18 7.58 -2.41
CA GLU A 119 18.54 6.44 -1.76
C GLU A 119 17.03 6.42 -2.04
N ARG A 120 16.56 5.37 -2.71
CA ARG A 120 15.15 5.19 -3.08
C ARG A 120 14.72 3.76 -2.81
N ILE A 121 13.51 3.60 -2.31
CA ILE A 121 12.84 2.30 -2.21
C ILE A 121 11.86 2.20 -3.38
N HIS A 122 12.15 1.30 -4.31
CA HIS A 122 11.34 1.08 -5.51
C HIS A 122 10.34 -0.07 -5.29
N PHE A 123 9.11 0.14 -5.72
CA PHE A 123 8.03 -0.85 -5.70
C PHE A 123 7.50 -1.05 -7.11
N ASP A 124 7.66 -2.26 -7.65
CA ASP A 124 7.01 -2.70 -8.90
C ASP A 124 5.54 -3.04 -8.59
N ILE A 125 4.65 -2.10 -8.89
CA ILE A 125 3.21 -2.20 -8.60
C ILE A 125 2.58 -3.30 -9.44
N ALA A 126 3.05 -3.53 -10.67
CA ALA A 126 2.54 -4.59 -11.52
C ALA A 126 2.89 -5.98 -10.97
N ALA A 127 4.12 -6.17 -10.49
CA ALA A 127 4.52 -7.39 -9.80
C ALA A 127 3.75 -7.59 -8.50
N ILE A 128 3.59 -6.54 -7.68
CA ILE A 128 2.83 -6.60 -6.43
C ILE A 128 1.38 -7.00 -6.70
N ARG A 129 0.69 -6.36 -7.65
CA ARG A 129 -0.69 -6.74 -8.03
C ARG A 129 -0.80 -8.21 -8.41
N ARG A 130 0.12 -8.70 -9.24
CA ARG A 130 0.16 -10.13 -9.62
C ARG A 130 0.41 -11.06 -8.44
N GLN A 131 1.17 -10.64 -7.43
CA GLN A 131 1.38 -11.43 -6.22
C GLN A 131 0.14 -11.46 -5.32
N LEU A 132 -0.62 -10.36 -5.25
CA LEU A 132 -1.81 -10.25 -4.42
C LEU A 132 -3.03 -10.98 -5.00
N GLN A 133 -3.14 -11.09 -6.34
CA GLN A 133 -4.24 -11.77 -7.04
C GLN A 133 -4.43 -13.27 -6.67
N PRO A 134 -3.40 -14.14 -6.68
CA PRO A 134 -3.55 -15.56 -6.31
C PRO A 134 -3.94 -15.79 -4.85
N SER A 135 -3.60 -14.84 -3.96
CA SER A 135 -3.88 -14.97 -2.52
C SER A 135 -5.34 -14.66 -2.18
N ALA A 136 -6.00 -13.78 -2.95
CA ALA A 136 -7.41 -13.42 -2.74
C ALA A 136 -8.39 -14.43 -3.36
N ALA A 137 -8.05 -15.03 -4.51
CA ALA A 137 -8.92 -16.00 -5.19
C ALA A 137 -9.15 -17.31 -4.40
N ARG A 138 -8.26 -17.65 -3.46
CA ARG A 138 -8.45 -18.78 -2.53
C ARG A 138 -9.39 -18.48 -1.37
N SER A 139 -9.69 -17.21 -1.09
CA SER A 139 -10.51 -16.81 0.07
C SER A 139 -12.00 -16.63 -0.25
N THR A 140 -12.39 -16.55 -1.53
CA THR A 140 -13.81 -16.44 -1.95
C THR A 140 -14.54 -17.78 -2.01
N ALA A 141 -13.91 -18.88 -1.58
CA ALA A 141 -14.46 -20.22 -1.62
C ALA A 141 -14.62 -20.80 -0.20
N GLU A 142 -15.53 -20.24 0.60
CA GLU A 142 -16.14 -20.99 1.71
C GLU A 142 -17.52 -20.43 2.05
N PRO A 143 -18.61 -21.14 1.69
CA PRO A 143 -19.85 -21.12 2.43
C PRO A 143 -19.97 -22.41 3.24
N ALA A 144 -20.12 -22.29 4.56
CA ALA A 144 -20.67 -23.34 5.42
C ALA A 144 -21.91 -22.77 6.13
#